data_AF-A0A2T9XXT9-F1
#
_entry.id   AF-A0A2T9XXT9-F1
#
_cell.length_a   1.000
_cell.length_b   1.000
_cell.length_c   1.000
_cell.angle_alpha   90.00
_cell.angle_beta   90.00
_cell.angle_gamma   90.00
#
_symmetry.space_group_name_H-M   'P 1'
#
loop_
_entity.id
_entity.type
_entity.pdbx_description
1 polymer ?
#
loop_
_entity_poly.entity_id
_entity_poly.type
_entity_poly.pdbx_seq_one_letter_code
_entity_poly.pdbx_strand_id
1 'polypeptide(L)'
;MVFFPQIPNLRINIFQEKKKVTIRGTKDESAGFVIGGYIIIEPNTKVKVKSLKVQIINKLNHNWIQEDLNPCKKYHKINISENHLISDYKVLDPQKYNFSFSLPLEGNITESIYLGRLKNKYYIKALVEYYGAFGS
;
A
#
# COMPACT_ATOMS: atom_id res chain seq x y z
N MET A 1 -8.40 8.74 -0.94
CA MET A 1 -9.35 7.78 -1.53
C MET A 1 -8.66 6.43 -1.57
N VAL A 2 -9.04 5.51 -0.68
CA VAL A 2 -8.48 4.16 -0.59
C VAL A 2 -9.42 3.25 -1.40
N PHE A 3 -8.90 2.58 -2.42
CA PHE A 3 -9.66 1.63 -3.23
C PHE A 3 -9.59 0.25 -2.55
N PHE A 4 -10.74 -0.31 -2.20
CA PHE A 4 -10.86 -1.69 -1.72
C PHE A 4 -11.37 -2.56 -2.88
N PRO A 5 -10.54 -3.45 -3.45
CA PRO A 5 -11.09 -4.53 -4.27
C PRO A 5 -11.95 -5.41 -3.35
N GLN A 6 -13.25 -5.52 -3.63
CA GLN A 6 -14.12 -6.43 -2.90
C GLN A 6 -13.75 -7.86 -3.27
N ILE A 7 -13.13 -8.57 -2.34
CA ILE A 7 -12.95 -10.02 -2.43
C ILE A 7 -14.26 -10.63 -1.90
N PRO A 8 -14.96 -11.49 -2.67
CA PRO A 8 -16.35 -11.86 -2.38
C PRO A 8 -16.63 -12.53 -1.02
N ASN A 9 -15.62 -12.83 -0.20
CA ASN A 9 -15.76 -13.39 1.15
C ASN A 9 -14.76 -12.82 2.18
N LEU A 10 -14.09 -11.70 1.86
CA LEU A 10 -13.02 -11.15 2.69
C LEU A 10 -13.09 -9.63 2.71
N ARG A 11 -13.44 -9.04 3.86
CA ARG A 11 -13.35 -7.61 4.07
C ARG A 11 -11.96 -7.25 4.58
N ILE A 12 -11.32 -6.27 3.93
CA ILE A 12 -9.98 -5.79 4.31
C ILE A 12 -10.06 -4.30 4.53
N ASN A 13 -9.64 -3.83 5.71
CA ASN A 13 -9.55 -2.42 6.04
C ASN A 13 -8.12 -2.09 6.48
N ILE A 14 -7.57 -0.96 6.01
CA ILE A 14 -6.23 -0.49 6.36
C ILE A 14 -6.37 0.80 7.17
N PHE A 15 -5.71 0.84 8.32
CA PHE A 15 -5.64 2.01 9.19
C PHE A 15 -4.18 2.42 9.34
N GLN A 16 -3.94 3.72 9.18
CA GLN A 16 -2.62 4.32 9.36
C GLN A 16 -2.71 5.29 10.54
N GLU A 17 -1.66 5.34 11.37
CA GLU A 17 -1.63 6.23 12.53
C GLU A 17 -1.56 7.70 12.12
N LYS A 18 -0.72 8.01 11.11
CA LYS A 18 -0.53 9.36 10.59
C LYS A 18 -0.88 9.43 9.12
N LYS A 19 -1.70 10.42 8.75
CA LYS A 19 -2.07 10.68 7.35
C LYS A 19 -1.05 11.52 6.59
N LYS A 20 -0.26 12.32 7.31
CA LYS A 20 0.79 13.20 6.77
C LYS A 20 2.07 12.92 7.52
N VAL A 21 3.15 12.73 6.77
CA VAL A 21 4.50 12.55 7.28
C VAL A 21 5.33 13.72 6.78
N THR A 22 6.14 14.29 7.67
CA THR A 22 7.10 15.33 7.32
C THR A 22 8.49 14.80 7.61
N ILE A 23 9.25 14.60 6.55
CA ILE A 23 10.66 14.22 6.62
C ILE A 23 11.47 15.51 6.55
N ARG A 24 12.47 15.66 7.42
CA ARG A 24 13.34 16.84 7.49
C ARG A 24 14.79 16.40 7.37
N GLY A 25 15.63 17.32 6.91
CA GLY A 25 17.06 17.11 6.71
C GLY A 25 17.41 16.86 5.25
N THR A 26 18.71 16.89 4.98
CA THR A 26 19.26 16.49 3.67
C THR A 26 19.28 14.96 3.54
N LYS A 27 19.65 14.46 2.35
CA LYS A 27 19.77 13.02 2.08
C LYS A 27 20.66 12.29 3.10
N ASP A 28 21.69 12.98 3.60
CA ASP A 28 22.70 12.40 4.49
C ASP A 28 22.37 12.59 5.98
N GLU A 29 21.42 13.46 6.31
CA GLU A 29 21.03 13.78 7.69
C GLU A 29 19.69 13.17 8.10
N SER A 30 18.85 12.84 7.13
CA SER A 30 17.49 12.40 7.39
C SER A 30 17.46 10.93 7.82
N ALA A 31 17.07 10.70 9.08
CA ALA A 31 16.88 9.36 9.64
C ALA A 31 15.68 8.59 9.04
N GLY A 32 14.95 9.19 8.10
CA GLY A 32 13.74 8.60 7.53
C GLY A 32 12.54 8.69 8.47
N PHE A 33 11.55 7.82 8.23
CA PHE A 33 10.34 7.77 9.03
C PHE A 33 9.74 6.37 9.01
N VAL A 34 9.11 5.91 10.10
CA VAL A 34 8.40 4.64 10.13
C VAL A 34 6.91 4.88 10.10
N ILE A 35 6.23 4.38 9.07
CA ILE A 35 4.77 4.39 9.00
C ILE A 35 4.22 3.18 9.74
N GLY A 36 3.62 3.44 10.90
CA GLY A 36 2.86 2.48 11.68
C GLY A 36 1.37 2.46 11.32
N GLY A 37 0.75 1.31 11.52
CA GLY A 37 -0.68 1.13 11.35
C GLY A 37 -1.09 -0.31 11.55
N TYR A 38 -2.33 -0.62 11.17
CA TYR A 38 -2.87 -1.97 11.27
C TYR A 38 -3.83 -2.29 10.13
N ILE A 39 -3.89 -3.58 9.79
CA ILE A 39 -4.84 -4.15 8.84
C ILE A 39 -5.84 -5.01 9.59
N ILE A 40 -7.11 -4.73 9.34
CA ILE A 40 -8.21 -5.56 9.79
C ILE A 40 -8.64 -6.45 8.63
N ILE A 41 -8.64 -7.76 8.87
CA ILE A 41 -9.17 -8.77 7.97
C ILE A 41 -10.36 -9.44 8.65
N GLU A 42 -11.51 -9.41 7.98
CA GLU A 42 -12.78 -9.98 8.43
C GLU A 42 -13.29 -10.92 7.33
N PRO A 43 -12.97 -12.22 7.38
CA PRO A 43 -13.53 -13.21 6.49
C PRO A 43 -14.96 -13.57 6.95
N ASN A 44 -15.89 -13.71 6.00
CA ASN A 44 -17.27 -14.13 6.29
C ASN A 44 -17.38 -15.66 6.45
N THR A 45 -16.50 -16.40 5.81
CA THR A 45 -16.40 -17.86 5.85
C THR A 45 -14.97 -18.28 6.15
N LYS A 46 -14.74 -19.57 6.39
CA LYS A 46 -13.37 -20.07 6.60
C LYS A 46 -12.54 -19.87 5.33
N VAL A 47 -11.43 -19.13 5.43
CA VAL A 47 -10.56 -18.78 4.29
C VAL A 47 -9.14 -19.24 4.55
N LYS A 48 -8.51 -19.79 3.50
CA LYS A 48 -7.09 -20.15 3.49
C LYS A 48 -6.26 -19.01 2.89
N VAL A 49 -5.52 -18.29 3.72
CA VAL A 49 -4.62 -17.20 3.31
C VAL A 49 -3.22 -17.77 3.14
N LYS A 50 -2.64 -17.60 1.95
CA LYS A 50 -1.27 -17.98 1.64
C LYS A 50 -0.28 -16.93 2.13
N SER A 51 -0.56 -15.66 1.83
CA SER A 51 0.30 -14.55 2.21
C SER A 51 -0.51 -13.27 2.42
N LEU A 52 -0.02 -12.44 3.32
CA LEU A 52 -0.49 -11.08 3.56
C LEU A 52 0.73 -10.18 3.66
N LYS A 53 0.81 -9.21 2.75
CA LYS A 53 1.87 -8.20 2.80
C LYS A 53 1.32 -6.80 2.60
N VAL A 54 1.97 -5.85 3.22
CA VAL A 54 1.68 -4.42 3.10
C VAL A 54 2.87 -3.77 2.45
N GLN A 55 2.61 -2.86 1.52
CA GLN A 55 3.67 -2.15 0.82
C GLN A 55 3.34 -0.67 0.67
N ILE A 56 4.39 0.15 0.64
CA ILE A 56 4.31 1.55 0.23
C ILE A 56 4.67 1.62 -1.25
N ILE A 57 3.76 2.17 -2.04
CA ILE A 57 3.92 2.33 -3.48
C ILE A 57 3.99 3.81 -3.79
N ASN A 58 5.09 4.21 -4.41
CA ASN A 58 5.16 5.49 -5.08
C ASN A 58 4.61 5.37 -6.51
N LYS A 59 3.74 6.30 -6.91
CA LYS A 59 3.27 6.45 -8.29
C LYS A 59 3.57 7.87 -8.75
N LEU A 60 4.50 7.96 -9.71
CA LEU A 60 4.81 9.18 -10.43
C LEU A 60 4.07 9.17 -11.77
N ASN A 61 3.25 10.18 -12.00
CA ASN A 61 2.55 10.41 -13.26
C ASN A 61 3.04 11.71 -13.86
N HIS A 62 3.54 11.64 -15.10
CA HIS A 62 3.88 12.81 -15.89
C HIS A 62 3.08 12.82 -17.20
N ASN A 63 2.44 13.96 -17.47
CA ASN A 63 1.77 14.24 -18.73
C ASN A 63 2.55 15.35 -19.44
N TRP A 64 3.52 14.96 -20.28
CA TRP A 64 4.11 15.88 -21.24
C TRP A 64 3.16 15.98 -22.43
N ILE A 65 2.56 17.15 -22.62
CA ILE A 65 1.94 17.49 -23.91
C ILE A 65 3.12 17.89 -24.78
N GLN A 66 3.58 16.98 -25.64
CA GLN A 66 4.43 17.35 -26.76
C GLN A 66 3.48 17.91 -27.83
N GLU A 67 3.81 19.06 -28.40
CA GLU A 67 2.87 19.92 -29.12
C GLU A 67 2.18 19.28 -30.34
N ASP A 68 2.57 18.07 -30.80
CA ASP A 68 2.00 17.50 -32.02
C ASP A 68 1.51 16.04 -32.00
N LEU A 69 1.73 15.23 -30.95
CA LEU A 69 1.34 13.81 -31.01
C LEU A 69 0.91 13.29 -29.64
N ASN A 70 -0.30 12.71 -29.58
CA ASN A 70 -0.90 11.90 -28.51
C ASN A 70 -0.33 12.06 -27.08
N PRO A 71 -1.12 12.48 -26.08
CA PRO A 71 -0.63 12.61 -24.71
C PRO A 71 -0.12 11.28 -24.15
N CYS A 72 1.20 11.09 -24.16
CA CYS A 72 1.86 9.94 -23.54
C CYS A 72 1.79 10.08 -22.02
N LYS A 73 0.76 9.50 -21.39
CA LYS A 73 0.71 9.33 -19.94
C LYS A 73 1.68 8.23 -19.53
N LYS A 74 2.85 8.59 -19.01
CA LYS A 74 3.84 7.64 -18.51
C LYS A 74 3.70 7.55 -16.99
N TYR A 75 3.52 6.33 -16.51
CA TYR A 75 3.38 6.02 -15.09
C TYR A 75 4.60 5.24 -14.63
N HIS A 76 5.31 5.77 -13.64
CA HIS A 76 6.37 5.04 -12.95
C HIS A 76 5.84 4.62 -11.59
N LYS A 77 5.94 3.32 -11.30
CA LYS A 77 5.48 2.72 -10.05
C LYS A 77 6.67 2.07 -9.37
N ILE A 78 7.00 2.53 -8.17
CA ILE A 78 8.15 2.04 -7.41
C ILE A 78 7.62 1.49 -6.08
N ASN A 79 8.02 0.26 -5.74
CA ASN A 79 7.83 -0.28 -4.39
C ASN A 79 8.91 0.30 -3.50
N ILE A 80 8.52 1.00 -2.44
CA ILE A 80 9.44 1.71 -1.55
C ILE A 80 9.83 0.84 -0.37
N SER A 81 8.86 0.12 0.19
CA SER A 81 9.03 -0.68 1.39
C SER A 81 7.93 -1.72 1.48
N GLU A 82 8.23 -2.88 2.05
CA GLU A 82 7.24 -3.91 2.30
C GLU A 82 7.38 -4.54 3.69
N ASN A 83 6.26 -5.04 4.20
CA ASN A 83 6.18 -5.75 5.47
C ASN A 83 5.26 -6.97 5.30
N HIS A 84 5.81 -8.15 5.59
CA HIS A 84 5.07 -9.41 5.52
C HIS A 84 4.42 -9.68 6.87
N LEU A 85 3.09 -9.74 6.88
CA LEU A 85 2.27 -9.97 8.08
C LEU A 85 1.86 -11.44 8.21
N ILE A 86 1.69 -12.11 7.08
CA ILE A 86 1.53 -13.55 6.97
C ILE A 86 2.50 -13.99 5.87
N SER A 87 3.57 -14.66 6.26
CA SER A 87 4.55 -15.22 5.33
C SER A 87 4.22 -16.67 4.96
N ASP A 88 3.57 -17.37 5.88
CA ASP A 88 3.22 -18.78 5.75
C ASP A 88 1.72 -18.99 5.73
N TYR A 89 1.31 -20.13 5.19
CA TYR A 89 -0.09 -20.53 5.11
C TYR A 89 -0.81 -20.40 6.47
N LYS A 90 -1.92 -19.64 6.48
CA LYS A 90 -2.76 -19.44 7.65
C LYS A 90 -4.23 -19.63 7.31
N VAL A 91 -4.92 -20.42 8.11
CA VAL A 91 -6.37 -20.58 8.04
C VAL A 91 -7.01 -19.52 8.94
N LEU A 92 -7.95 -18.77 8.39
CA LEU A 92 -8.73 -17.76 9.11
C LEU A 92 -10.18 -18.22 9.20
N ASP A 93 -10.65 -18.49 10.41
CA ASP A 93 -12.07 -18.71 10.72
C ASP A 93 -12.86 -17.37 10.70
N PRO A 94 -14.20 -17.37 10.60
CA PRO A 94 -15.04 -16.17 10.46
C PRO A 94 -15.04 -15.21 11.67
N GLN A 95 -13.94 -14.49 11.86
CA GLN A 95 -13.78 -13.53 12.95
C GLN A 95 -12.84 -12.39 12.53
N LYS A 96 -12.79 -11.34 13.34
CA LYS A 96 -11.92 -10.19 13.09
C LYS A 96 -10.47 -10.49 13.47
N TYR A 97 -9.57 -10.34 12.50
CA TYR A 97 -8.12 -10.41 12.73
C TYR A 97 -7.49 -9.04 12.58
N ASN A 98 -6.58 -8.71 13.49
CA ASN A 98 -5.83 -7.46 13.47
C ASN A 98 -4.34 -7.73 13.29
N PHE A 99 -3.74 -7.13 12.27
CA PHE A 99 -2.32 -7.26 11.95
C PHE A 99 -1.66 -5.88 11.94
N SER A 100 -0.83 -5.60 12.95
CA SER A 100 -0.03 -4.39 12.99
C SER A 100 1.09 -4.45 11.94
N PHE A 101 1.33 -3.36 11.22
CA PHE A 101 2.44 -3.24 10.28
C PHE A 101 3.35 -2.07 10.64
N SER A 102 4.60 -2.18 10.23
CA SER A 102 5.61 -1.14 10.34
C SER A 102 6.35 -1.06 9.00
N LEU A 103 6.28 0.10 8.35
CA LEU A 103 6.86 0.32 7.03
C LEU A 103 7.90 1.43 7.10
N PRO A 104 9.21 1.11 7.08
CA PRO A 104 10.25 2.11 7.08
C PRO A 104 10.28 2.87 5.76
N LEU A 105 10.44 4.18 5.84
CA LEU A 105 10.68 5.10 4.73
C LEU A 105 12.06 5.70 4.89
N GLU A 106 12.85 5.64 3.82
CA GLU A 106 14.15 6.30 3.77
C GLU A 106 14.00 7.82 3.86
N GLY A 107 15.04 8.48 4.37
CA GLY A 107 15.08 9.94 4.50
C GLY A 107 15.19 10.70 3.18
N ASN A 108 15.58 10.00 2.12
CA ASN A 108 15.92 10.55 0.80
C ASN A 108 14.76 10.42 -0.22
N ILE A 109 13.57 10.01 0.21
CA ILE A 109 12.43 9.81 -0.69
C ILE A 109 11.94 11.13 -1.27
N THR A 110 11.35 11.08 -2.46
CA THR A 110 10.77 12.25 -3.11
C THR A 110 9.51 12.74 -2.39
N GLU A 111 9.29 14.06 -2.40
CA GLU A 111 8.08 14.63 -1.82
C GLU A 111 6.83 14.37 -2.67
N SER A 112 5.66 14.34 -2.00
CA SER A 112 4.38 14.25 -2.69
C SER A 112 4.04 15.59 -3.35
N ILE A 113 4.06 15.64 -4.68
CA ILE A 113 3.81 16.86 -5.46
C ILE A 113 2.56 16.71 -6.35
N TYR A 114 1.86 17.84 -6.49
CA TYR A 114 0.64 17.98 -7.28
C TYR A 114 0.74 19.23 -8.14
N LEU A 115 1.54 19.14 -9.20
CA LEU A 115 1.65 20.19 -10.21
C LEU A 115 0.87 19.72 -11.45
N GLY A 116 0.27 20.64 -12.21
CA GLY A 116 -0.76 20.30 -13.22
C GLY A 116 -0.41 19.11 -14.13
N ARG A 117 0.85 19.03 -14.55
CA ARG A 117 1.40 17.97 -15.43
C ARG A 117 2.23 16.89 -14.71
N LEU A 118 2.53 17.06 -13.42
CA LEU A 118 3.39 16.17 -12.63
C LEU A 118 2.75 15.84 -11.28
N LYS A 119 2.44 14.57 -11.07
CA LYS A 119 1.83 14.07 -9.83
C LYS A 119 2.71 12.98 -9.24
N ASN A 120 3.25 13.22 -8.05
CA ASN A 120 3.97 12.21 -7.28
C ASN A 120 3.15 11.86 -6.03
N LYS A 121 2.78 10.59 -5.88
CA LYS A 121 1.86 10.16 -4.81
C LYS A 121 2.30 8.85 -4.19
N TYR A 122 2.12 8.75 -2.88
CA TYR A 122 2.38 7.54 -2.12
C TYR A 122 1.06 6.86 -1.72
N TYR A 123 1.07 5.54 -1.74
CA TYR A 123 -0.07 4.69 -1.42
C TYR A 123 0.35 3.54 -0.54
N ILE A 124 -0.40 3.28 0.53
CA ILE A 124 -0.31 2.02 1.25
C ILE A 124 -1.21 1.02 0.54
N LYS A 125 -0.67 -0.15 0.20
CA LYS A 125 -1.41 -1.24 -0.43
C LYS A 125 -1.24 -2.52 0.37
N ALA A 126 -2.36 -3.13 0.75
CA ALA A 126 -2.39 -4.50 1.20
C ALA A 126 -2.50 -5.45 0.00
N LEU A 127 -1.76 -6.54 0.03
CA LEU A 127 -1.86 -7.66 -0.90
C LEU A 127 -2.16 -8.92 -0.10
N VAL A 128 -3.24 -9.60 -0.48
CA VAL A 128 -3.65 -10.87 0.13
C VAL A 128 -3.69 -11.91 -0.98
N GLU A 129 -2.91 -12.96 -0.81
CA GLU A 129 -3.00 -14.16 -1.64
C GLU A 129 -3.76 -15.22 -0.84
N TYR A 130 -4.81 -15.80 -1.44
CA TYR A 130 -5.66 -16.78 -0.77
C TYR A 130 -6.07 -17.88 -1.76
N TYR A 131 -6.36 -19.07 -1.24
CA TYR A 131 -6.69 -20.25 -2.06
C TYR A 131 -8.18 -20.39 -2.41
N GLY A 132 -9.02 -19.43 -1.98
CA GLY A 132 -10.49 -19.48 -2.11
C GLY A 132 -11.20 -19.69 -0.76
N ALA A 133 -12.52 -19.49 -0.76
CA ALA A 133 -13.40 -19.79 0.37
C ALA A 133 -13.91 -21.24 0.25
N PHE A 134 -14.11 -21.93 1.37
CA PHE A 134 -14.84 -23.19 1.36
C PHE A 134 -16.31 -22.91 1.04
N GLY A 135 -16.82 -23.53 -0.03
CA GLY A 135 -18.26 -23.70 -0.21
C GLY A 135 -18.76 -24.68 0.84
N SER A 136 -19.63 -24.22 1.73
CA SER A 136 -20.50 -25.08 2.54
C SER A 136 -21.66 -25.57 1.70
#